data_AF-A0A660ZAK7-F1
#
_entry.id   AF-A0A660ZAK7-F1
#
_cell.length_a   1.000
_cell.length_b   1.000
_cell.length_c   1.000
_cell.angle_alpha   90.00
_cell.angle_beta   90.00
_cell.angle_gamma   90.00
#
_symmetry.space_group_name_H-M   'P 1'
#
loop_
_entity.id
_entity.type
_entity.pdbx_description
1 polymer ?
#
loop_
_entity_poly.entity_id
_entity_poly.type
_entity_poly.pdbx_seq_one_letter_code
_entity_poly.pdbx_strand_id
1 'polypeptide(L)' 'MSRKNFIVAITGGIGSGKSTFSEFLRGKGYPIIFADDLSKQLLKNNKSVKKEIIELFGSSAYSR' A
#
# COMPACT_ATOMS: atom_id res chain seq x y z
N MET A 1 18.10 23.53 10.03
CA MET A 1 18.02 22.78 8.76
C MET A 1 17.11 21.59 8.95
N SER A 2 15.93 21.58 8.32
CA SER A 2 15.06 20.39 8.31
C SER A 2 15.68 19.34 7.39
N ARG A 3 16.08 18.18 7.93
CA ARG A 3 16.52 17.04 7.11
C ARG A 3 15.29 16.48 6.41
N LYS A 4 15.31 16.54 5.08
CA LYS A 4 14.29 15.89 4.24
C LYS A 4 14.52 14.39 4.31
N ASN A 5 13.47 13.62 4.60
CA ASN A 5 13.55 12.16 4.58
C ASN A 5 13.83 11.69 3.15
N PHE A 6 14.75 10.74 2.99
CA PHE A 6 15.04 10.11 1.70
C PHE A 6 14.06 8.95 1.49
N ILE A 7 13.26 9.03 0.42
CA ILE A 7 12.19 8.08 0.12
C ILE A 7 12.55 7.33 -1.15
N VAL A 8 12.46 6.00 -1.10
CA VAL A 8 12.77 5.11 -2.23
C VAL A 8 11.53 4.27 -2.54
N ALA A 9 11.11 4.24 -3.79
CA ALA A 9 10.06 3.36 -4.28
C ALA A 9 10.65 2.07 -4.83
N ILE A 10 10.19 0.92 -4.33
CA ILE A 10 10.58 -0.40 -4.82
C ILE A 10 9.49 -0.90 -5.77
N THR A 11 9.85 -1.16 -7.03
CA THR A 11 8.93 -1.59 -8.09
C THR A 11 9.46 -2.81 -8.85
N GLY A 12 8.67 -3.36 -9.77
CA GLY A 12 8.98 -4.58 -10.54
C GLY A 12 7.78 -5.52 -10.69
N GLY A 13 7.86 -6.45 -11.65
CA GLY A 13 6.79 -7.40 -11.98
C GLY A 13 6.48 -8.43 -10.88
N ILE A 14 5.36 -9.14 -11.00
CA ILE A 14 5.00 -10.24 -10.09
C ILE A 14 6.12 -11.30 -10.14
N GLY A 15 6.50 -11.84 -8.98
CA GLY A 15 7.59 -12.82 -8.88
C GLY A 15 9.01 -12.25 -8.93
N SER A 16 9.21 -10.93 -9.10
CA SER A 16 10.55 -10.32 -9.19
C SER A 16 11.29 -10.16 -7.86
N GLY A 17 10.80 -10.75 -6.76
CA GLY A 17 11.49 -10.71 -5.46
C GLY A 17 11.37 -9.40 -4.66
N LYS A 18 10.51 -8.45 -5.06
CA LYS A 18 10.34 -7.15 -4.34
C LYS A 18 10.09 -7.33 -2.85
N SER A 19 9.12 -8.18 -2.49
CA SER A 19 8.75 -8.39 -1.08
C SER A 19 9.92 -8.98 -0.30
N THR A 20 10.69 -9.89 -0.90
CA THR A 20 11.92 -10.46 -0.30
C THR A 20 12.96 -9.37 -0.05
N PHE A 21 13.18 -8.48 -1.01
CA PHE A 21 14.12 -7.37 -0.86
C PHE A 21 13.65 -6.34 0.19
N SER A 22 12.36 -6.01 0.21
CA SER A 22 11.76 -5.13 1.21
C SER A 22 11.88 -5.70 2.62
N GLU A 23 11.64 -7.00 2.82
CA GLU A 23 11.83 -7.66 4.11
C GLU A 23 13.30 -7.72 4.53
N PHE A 24 14.22 -7.92 3.58
CA PHE A 24 15.66 -7.80 3.85
C PHE A 24 16.02 -6.40 4.39
N LEU A 25 15.53 -5.32 3.75
CA LEU A 25 15.75 -3.96 4.23
C LEU A 25 15.11 -3.71 5.59
N ARG A 26 13.91 -4.25 5.83
CA ARG A 26 13.25 -4.19 7.14
C ARG A 26 14.11 -4.84 8.22
N GLY A 27 14.68 -6.01 7.96
CA GLY A 27 15.62 -6.70 8.87
C GLY A 27 16.91 -5.92 9.13
N LYS A 28 17.26 -4.97 8.26
CA LYS A 28 18.38 -4.03 8.45
C LYS A 28 17.99 -2.75 9.22
N GLY A 29 16.75 -2.65 9.70
CA GLY A 29 16.26 -1.53 10.50
C GLY A 29 15.67 -0.37 9.68
N TYR A 30 15.50 -0.53 8.36
CA TYR A 30 14.84 0.50 7.56
C TYR A 30 13.32 0.43 7.73
N PRO A 31 12.63 1.58 7.86
CA PRO A 31 11.17 1.61 7.84
C PRO A 31 10.68 1.29 6.43
N ILE A 32 9.77 0.32 6.32
CA ILE A 32 9.19 -0.13 5.06
C ILE A 32 7.69 0.09 5.08
N ILE A 33 7.15 0.63 3.99
CA ILE A 33 5.72 0.80 3.75
C ILE A 33 5.34 -0.15 2.61
N PHE A 34 4.46 -1.11 2.89
CA PHE A 34 3.88 -1.98 1.86
C PHE A 34 2.60 -1.36 1.32
N ALA A 35 2.65 -0.85 0.09
CA ALA A 35 1.53 -0.15 -0.54
C ALA A 35 0.30 -1.05 -0.73
N ASP A 36 0.49 -2.33 -1.06
CA ASP A 36 -0.61 -3.28 -1.26
C ASP A 36 -1.42 -3.49 0.03
N ASP A 37 -0.74 -3.58 1.18
CA ASP A 37 -1.40 -3.75 2.48
C ASP A 37 -2.14 -2.48 2.90
N LEU A 38 -1.52 -1.31 2.71
CA LEU A 38 -2.15 -0.03 2.99
C LEU A 38 -3.39 0.18 2.12
N SER A 39 -3.32 -0.17 0.83
CA SER A 39 -4.45 -0.10 -0.08
C SER A 39 -5.62 -0.96 0.40
N LYS A 40 -5.37 -2.23 0.77
CA LYS A 40 -6.41 -3.12 1.33
C LYS A 40 -7.03 -2.55 2.60
N GLN A 41 -6.23 -1.97 3.49
CA GLN A 41 -6.73 -1.35 4.71
C GLN A 41 -7.61 -0.13 4.41
N LEU A 42 -7.20 0.72 3.46
CA LEU A 42 -7.98 1.88 3.04
C LEU A 42 -9.32 1.46 2.44
N LEU A 43 -9.31 0.48 1.53
CA LEU A 43 -10.53 -0.05 0.91
C LEU A 43 -11.51 -0.62 1.96
N LYS A 44 -11.01 -1.26 3.01
CA LYS A 44 -11.85 -1.88 4.05
C LYS A 44 -12.37 -0.88 5.08
N ASN A 45 -11.50 0.03 5.54
CA ASN A 45 -11.74 0.79 6.77
C ASN A 45 -12.04 2.28 6.52
N ASN A 46 -11.68 2.84 5.36
CA ASN A 46 -11.89 4.26 5.09
C ASN A 46 -13.28 4.50 4.49
N LYS A 47 -14.15 5.18 5.24
CA LYS A 47 -15.53 5.47 4.83
C LYS A 47 -15.61 6.37 3.58
N SER A 48 -14.70 7.33 3.41
CA SER A 48 -14.67 8.20 2.22
C SER A 48 -14.32 7.40 0.98
N VAL A 49 -13.22 6.64 1.05
CA VAL A 49 -12.78 5.76 -0.05
C VAL A 49 -13.88 4.77 -0.43
N LYS A 50 -14.52 4.13 0.57
CA LYS A 50 -15.64 3.22 0.33
C LYS A 50 -16.82 3.91 -0.36
N LYS A 51 -17.19 5.11 0.09
CA LYS A 51 -18.27 5.90 -0.53
C LYS A 51 -17.96 6.22 -1.98
N GLU A 52 -16.77 6.72 -2.27
CA GLU A 52 -16.33 7.06 -3.63
C GLU A 52 -16.34 5.83 -4.55
N ILE A 53 -15.88 4.68 -4.07
CA ILE A 53 -15.91 3.44 -4.85
C ILE A 53 -17.34 2.96 -5.11
N ILE A 54 -18.24 3.06 -4.13
CA ILE A 54 -19.66 2.71 -4.32
C ILE A 54 -20.32 3.65 -5.32
N GLU A 55 -19.97 4.94 -5.30
CA GLU A 55 -20.50 5.93 -6.25
C GLU A 55 -20.04 5.64 -7.68
N LEU A 56 -18.78 5.21 -7.87
CA LEU A 56 -18.25 4.86 -9.20
C LEU A 56 -18.69 3.49 -9.72
N PHE A 57 -18.68 2.46 -8.88
CA PHE A 57 -18.82 1.06 -9.31
C PHE A 57 -20.12 0.39 -8.83
N GLY A 58 -20.93 1.09 -8.03
CA GLY A 58 -22.14 0.57 -7.42
C GLY A 58 -21.89 -0.17 -6.10
N SER A 59 -22.97 -0.47 -5.38
CA SER A 59 -22.93 -1.17 -4.09
C SER A 59 -22.44 -2.61 -4.18
N SER A 60 -22.52 -3.23 -5.37
CA SER A 60 -22.02 -4.58 -5.64
C SER A 60 -20.51 -4.72 -5.46
N ALA A 61 -19.75 -3.62 -5.54
CA ALA A 61 -18.31 -3.59 -5.26
C ALA A 61 -17.97 -4.02 -3.81
N TYR A 62 -18.94 -3.97 -2.90
CA TYR A 62 -18.80 -4.38 -1.50
C TYR A 62 -19.84 -5.43 -1.06
N SER A 63 -20.51 -6.12 -1.99
CA SER A 63 -21.61 -7.05 -1.67
C SER A 63 -21.15 -8.49 -1.37
N ARG A 64 -19.99 -8.67 -0.74
CA ARG A 64 -19.48 -9.97 -0.28
C ARG A 64 -19.05 -9.93 1.18
#